data_AF-A0A3D5L4Z5-F1
#
_entry.id   AF-A0A3D5L4Z5-F1
#
_cell.length_a   1.000
_cell.length_b   1.000
_cell.length_c   1.000
_cell.angle_alpha   90.00
_cell.angle_beta   90.00
_cell.angle_gamma   90.00
#
_symmetry.space_group_name_H-M   'P 1'
#
loop_
_entity.id
_entity.type
_entity.pdbx_description
1 polymer ?
#
loop_
_entity_poly.entity_id
_entity_poly.type
_entity_poly.pdbx_seq_one_letter_code
_entity_poly.pdbx_strand_id
1 'polypeptide(L)'
;DVAEAEKEQELTQQDIKDIAVEMFQNFPVRKIGLFMDRKEVSLTLDFPKPYLQDLQEKIPAYEERTGFHVTVPARPNDQALQDLIREAFPGNVRKISINLSQSLVGVRVQEKIPEDEEKAFREKWDALTGYQISFFTEGEATALGSKVAGKGLDFRPGSQSAMEQNAAMQVIKESFAGVPAAPYKVGTASDSQGKFLKLTFLSPALGNREKERIQMLAEKTGWRLQIADAVNQNAIMSCAVLEAKNAGITLLKNPSYLPGERSLEVQVPADTTEETFAAFSGAVEEKTGVPVRRKL
;
A
#
# COMPACT_ATOMS: atom_id res chain seq x y z
N ASP A 1 7.94 34.72 51.52
CA ASP A 1 7.65 35.22 50.17
C ASP A 1 8.81 35.03 49.22
N VAL A 2 8.87 33.88 48.54
CA VAL A 2 9.29 33.72 47.13
C VAL A 2 8.79 32.32 46.72
N ALA A 3 7.48 32.13 46.62
CA ALA A 3 6.89 30.85 46.17
C ALA A 3 5.65 31.04 45.29
N GLU A 4 5.51 32.22 44.68
CA GLU A 4 4.47 32.50 43.70
C GLU A 4 5.08 33.33 42.58
N ALA A 5 5.41 32.68 41.45
CA ALA A 5 5.32 33.25 40.11
C ALA A 5 5.95 32.27 39.12
N GLU A 6 5.18 31.29 38.66
CA GLU A 6 5.24 30.71 37.31
C GLU A 6 4.09 29.70 37.21
N LYS A 7 2.85 30.20 37.27
CA LYS A 7 1.74 29.48 36.63
C LYS A 7 1.95 29.70 35.15
N GLU A 8 2.51 28.71 34.46
CA GLU A 8 2.45 28.63 33.00
C GLU A 8 1.00 28.95 32.59
N GLN A 9 0.81 30.07 31.90
CA GLN A 9 -0.49 30.48 31.42
C GLN A 9 -0.96 29.39 30.44
N GLU A 10 -1.99 28.63 30.79
CA GLU A 10 -2.53 27.61 29.91
C GLU A 10 -2.97 28.25 28.59
N LEU A 11 -2.37 27.81 27.48
CA LEU A 11 -2.69 28.31 26.14
C LEU A 11 -4.18 28.09 25.85
N THR A 12 -4.84 29.13 25.33
CA THR A 12 -6.24 29.02 24.96
C THR A 12 -6.40 28.21 23.67
N GLN A 13 -7.63 27.77 23.40
CA GLN A 13 -7.97 27.09 22.15
C GLN A 13 -7.56 27.91 20.91
N GLN A 14 -7.68 29.24 20.98
CA GLN A 14 -7.33 30.14 19.90
C GLN A 14 -5.82 30.24 19.73
N ASP A 15 -5.06 30.34 20.84
CA ASP A 15 -3.59 30.39 20.80
C ASP A 15 -3.00 29.12 20.15
N ILE A 16 -3.49 27.95 20.54
CA ILE A 16 -3.05 26.66 19.98
C ILE A 16 -3.29 26.63 18.47
N LYS A 17 -4.47 27.10 18.03
CA LYS A 17 -4.82 27.13 16.61
C LYS A 17 -3.96 28.12 15.83
N ASP A 18 -3.68 29.30 16.37
CA ASP A 18 -2.87 30.32 15.71
C ASP A 18 -1.41 29.88 15.57
N ILE A 19 -0.87 29.23 16.61
CA ILE A 19 0.44 28.58 16.56
C ILE A 19 0.50 27.50 15.47
N ALA A 20 -0.58 26.72 15.29
CA ALA A 20 -0.66 25.69 14.24
C ALA A 20 -0.68 26.31 12.84
N VAL A 21 -1.47 27.38 12.66
CA VAL A 21 -1.51 28.12 11.39
C VAL A 21 -0.13 28.67 11.07
N GLU A 22 0.54 29.30 12.03
CA GLU A 22 1.87 29.89 11.85
C GLU A 22 2.93 28.83 11.45
N MET A 23 3.04 27.73 12.19
CA MET A 23 4.13 26.77 11.98
C MET A 23 3.93 25.89 10.75
N PHE A 24 2.67 25.63 10.37
CA PHE A 24 2.32 24.78 9.23
C PHE A 24 1.87 25.55 7.98
N GLN A 25 1.98 26.89 7.95
CA GLN A 25 1.54 27.73 6.82
C GLN A 25 2.14 27.37 5.45
N ASN A 26 3.33 26.76 5.43
CA ASN A 26 4.02 26.37 4.18
C ASN A 26 3.55 25.03 3.61
N PHE A 27 2.62 24.35 4.29
CA PHE A 27 2.01 23.11 3.82
C PHE A 27 0.60 23.37 3.30
N PRO A 28 0.10 22.58 2.33
CA PRO A 28 -1.26 22.71 1.81
C PRO A 28 -2.29 22.10 2.78
N VAL A 29 -2.35 22.63 4.01
CA VAL A 29 -3.31 22.23 5.04
C VAL A 29 -4.66 22.85 4.72
N ARG A 30 -5.66 22.01 4.47
CA ARG A 30 -7.03 22.47 4.21
C ARG A 30 -7.82 22.74 5.47
N LYS A 31 -7.56 21.96 6.51
CA LYS A 31 -8.28 22.04 7.77
C LYS A 31 -7.36 21.67 8.92
N ILE A 32 -7.44 22.48 9.96
CA ILE A 32 -6.85 22.21 11.27
C ILE A 32 -8.02 21.85 12.20
N GLY A 33 -8.09 20.57 12.59
CA GLY A 33 -9.00 20.09 13.63
C GLY A 33 -8.35 20.24 15.00
N LEU A 34 -9.13 20.61 16.01
CA LEU A 34 -8.64 20.77 17.37
C LEU A 34 -9.54 20.01 18.34
N PHE A 35 -8.92 19.17 19.16
CA PHE A 35 -9.59 18.28 20.11
C PHE A 35 -8.99 18.51 21.49
N MET A 36 -9.64 19.38 22.26
CA MET A 36 -9.14 19.86 23.57
C MET A 36 -9.12 18.77 24.64
N ASP A 37 -10.09 17.85 24.59
CA ASP A 37 -10.27 16.73 25.52
C ASP A 37 -9.10 15.74 25.48
N ARG A 38 -8.53 15.51 24.29
CA ARG A 38 -7.42 14.57 24.07
C ARG A 38 -6.10 15.26 23.74
N LYS A 39 -6.04 16.60 23.85
CA LYS A 39 -4.89 17.43 23.49
C LYS A 39 -4.33 17.09 22.11
N GLU A 40 -5.17 17.11 21.08
CA GLU A 40 -4.78 16.76 19.71
C GLU A 40 -5.11 17.86 18.70
N VAL A 41 -4.19 18.08 17.77
CA VAL A 41 -4.36 18.90 16.57
C VAL A 41 -4.26 17.98 15.34
N SER A 42 -5.29 17.97 14.51
CA SER A 42 -5.30 17.16 13.28
C SER A 42 -5.12 18.02 12.05
N LEU A 43 -4.04 17.81 11.31
CA LEU A 43 -3.76 18.51 10.05
C LEU A 43 -4.32 17.69 8.88
N THR A 44 -5.33 18.23 8.20
CA THR A 44 -5.93 17.58 7.03
C THR A 44 -5.35 18.17 5.74
N LEU A 45 -4.65 17.33 4.98
CA LEU A 45 -4.14 17.65 3.64
C LEU A 45 -4.87 16.80 2.59
N ASP A 46 -4.90 17.28 1.34
CA ASP A 46 -5.34 16.45 0.22
C ASP A 46 -4.34 15.34 -0.10
N PHE A 47 -3.05 15.69 -0.16
CA PHE A 47 -1.97 14.79 -0.51
C PHE A 47 -0.85 14.91 0.53
N PRO A 48 -0.92 14.15 1.63
CA PRO A 48 0.05 14.27 2.72
C PRO A 48 1.44 13.74 2.34
N LYS A 49 1.49 12.74 1.44
CA LYS A 49 2.67 11.92 1.16
C LYS A 49 3.95 12.71 0.82
N PRO A 50 3.92 13.73 -0.06
CA PRO A 50 5.12 14.51 -0.38
C PRO A 50 5.68 15.30 0.82
N TYR A 51 4.84 15.58 1.82
CA TYR A 51 5.17 16.47 2.94
C TYR A 51 5.43 15.74 4.25
N LEU A 52 5.27 14.41 4.30
CA LEU A 52 5.33 13.65 5.56
C LEU A 52 6.67 13.82 6.29
N GLN A 53 7.78 13.83 5.55
CA GLN A 53 9.10 14.00 6.13
C GLN A 53 9.25 15.39 6.77
N ASP A 54 8.99 16.45 6.00
CA ASP A 54 9.07 17.83 6.47
C ASP A 54 8.10 18.12 7.63
N LEU A 55 6.92 17.50 7.62
CA LEU A 55 5.96 17.58 8.71
C LEU A 55 6.49 16.88 9.96
N GLN A 56 7.07 15.69 9.84
CA GLN A 56 7.66 14.96 10.98
C GLN A 56 8.81 15.73 11.66
N GLU A 57 9.57 16.52 10.91
CA GLU A 57 10.63 17.36 11.47
C GLU A 57 10.08 18.55 12.27
N LYS A 58 8.92 19.09 11.86
CA LYS A 58 8.30 20.27 12.49
C LYS A 58 7.34 19.95 13.64
N ILE A 59 6.71 18.78 13.61
CA ILE A 59 5.73 18.37 14.62
C ILE A 59 6.30 18.42 16.05
N PRO A 60 7.50 17.89 16.36
CA PRO A 60 8.02 17.89 17.73
C PRO A 60 8.11 19.29 18.36
N ALA A 61 8.53 20.30 17.59
CA ALA A 61 8.60 21.68 18.06
C ALA A 61 7.20 22.28 18.36
N TYR A 62 6.18 21.88 17.59
CA TYR A 62 4.78 22.22 17.88
C TYR A 62 4.32 21.59 19.19
N GLU A 63 4.57 20.30 19.35
CA GLU A 63 4.10 19.51 20.49
C GLU A 63 4.76 19.96 21.79
N GLU A 64 6.06 20.27 21.75
CA GLU A 64 6.79 20.84 22.89
C GLU A 64 6.27 22.23 23.27
N ARG A 65 5.99 23.09 22.29
CA ARG A 65 5.51 24.46 22.53
C ARG A 65 4.08 24.52 23.06
N THR A 66 3.22 23.57 22.68
CA THR A 66 1.77 23.65 22.94
C THR A 66 1.26 22.59 23.91
N GLY A 67 1.99 21.49 24.07
CA GLY A 67 1.54 20.29 24.78
C GLY A 67 0.43 19.50 24.05
N PHE A 68 0.16 19.81 22.77
CA PHE A 68 -0.83 19.12 21.95
C PHE A 68 -0.16 18.23 20.91
N HIS A 69 -0.56 16.96 20.84
CA HIS A 69 -0.10 16.00 19.84
C HIS A 69 -0.63 16.33 18.45
N VAL A 70 0.18 16.18 17.41
CA VAL A 70 -0.22 16.44 16.03
C VAL A 70 -0.45 15.15 15.26
N THR A 71 -1.63 15.01 14.66
CA THR A 71 -1.96 13.89 13.76
C THR A 71 -2.08 14.37 12.31
N VAL A 72 -1.47 13.61 11.39
CA VAL A 72 -1.62 13.81 9.95
C VAL A 72 -2.18 12.52 9.35
N PRO A 73 -3.41 12.50 8.82
CA PRO A 73 -3.94 11.32 8.15
C PRO A 73 -3.05 10.95 6.96
N ALA A 74 -2.57 9.69 6.92
CA ALA A 74 -1.68 9.23 5.86
C ALA A 74 -2.37 8.96 4.50
N ARG A 75 -3.71 8.94 4.50
CA ARG A 75 -4.52 8.63 3.31
C ARG A 75 -4.72 9.89 2.46
N PRO A 76 -4.59 9.82 1.13
CA PRO A 76 -4.91 10.94 0.27
C PRO A 76 -6.44 11.13 0.22
N ASN A 77 -6.85 12.32 -0.19
CA ASN A 77 -8.23 12.54 -0.55
C ASN A 77 -8.53 11.94 -1.92
N ASP A 78 -9.24 10.81 -1.92
CA ASP A 78 -9.64 10.09 -3.13
C ASP A 78 -10.47 10.97 -4.09
N GLN A 79 -11.23 11.93 -3.58
CA GLN A 79 -12.02 12.84 -4.41
C GLN A 79 -11.11 13.85 -5.12
N ALA A 80 -10.16 14.47 -4.39
CA ALA A 80 -9.22 15.42 -4.98
C ALA A 80 -8.30 14.76 -6.03
N LEU A 81 -7.89 13.50 -5.82
CA LEU A 81 -7.17 12.73 -6.85
C LEU A 81 -8.02 12.58 -8.12
N GLN A 82 -9.31 12.27 -7.97
CA GLN A 82 -10.20 12.11 -9.11
C GLN A 82 -10.47 13.42 -9.84
N ASP A 83 -10.65 14.50 -9.10
CA ASP A 83 -10.92 15.83 -9.66
C ASP A 83 -9.74 16.31 -10.49
N LEU A 84 -8.50 16.20 -9.98
CA LEU A 84 -7.28 16.52 -10.73
C LEU A 84 -7.20 15.77 -12.08
N ILE A 85 -7.58 14.49 -12.10
CA ILE A 85 -7.54 13.67 -13.32
C ILE A 85 -8.63 14.11 -14.30
N ARG A 86 -9.83 14.40 -13.79
CA ARG A 86 -10.98 14.80 -14.63
C ARG A 86 -10.83 16.21 -15.18
N GLU A 87 -10.20 17.10 -14.43
CA GLU A 87 -9.86 18.46 -14.86
C GLU A 87 -8.78 18.45 -15.95
N ALA A 88 -7.78 17.57 -15.83
CA ALA A 88 -6.71 17.44 -16.81
C ALA A 88 -7.17 16.79 -18.13
N PHE A 89 -8.12 15.85 -18.06
CA PHE A 89 -8.61 15.09 -19.22
C PHE A 89 -10.14 15.10 -19.32
N PRO A 90 -10.76 16.28 -19.52
CA PRO A 90 -12.21 16.43 -19.48
C PRO A 90 -12.87 15.61 -20.60
N GLY A 91 -13.94 14.89 -20.25
CA GLY A 91 -14.70 14.05 -21.19
C GLY A 91 -13.99 12.77 -21.65
N ASN A 92 -12.67 12.66 -21.46
CA ASN A 92 -11.91 11.49 -21.91
C ASN A 92 -11.85 10.38 -20.84
N VAL A 93 -12.07 10.68 -19.55
CA VAL A 93 -11.94 9.71 -18.45
C VAL A 93 -13.20 8.86 -18.26
N ARG A 94 -13.07 7.55 -18.46
CA ARG A 94 -14.14 6.54 -18.26
C ARG A 94 -14.18 5.99 -16.84
N LYS A 95 -13.03 5.61 -16.29
CA LYS A 95 -12.93 5.00 -14.95
C LYS A 95 -11.62 5.37 -14.28
N ILE A 96 -11.65 5.62 -12.98
CA ILE A 96 -10.47 5.81 -12.15
C ILE A 96 -10.43 4.68 -11.12
N SER A 97 -9.27 4.09 -10.91
CA SER A 97 -9.01 3.04 -9.93
C SER A 97 -7.84 3.46 -9.06
N ILE A 98 -8.08 3.66 -7.77
CA ILE A 98 -7.05 4.09 -6.81
C ILE A 98 -6.59 2.87 -6.03
N ASN A 99 -5.30 2.57 -6.10
CA ASN A 99 -4.66 1.52 -5.32
C ASN A 99 -3.66 2.13 -4.33
N LEU A 100 -4.14 2.33 -3.10
CA LEU A 100 -3.38 2.96 -2.03
C LEU A 100 -2.16 2.14 -1.59
N SER A 101 -2.25 0.81 -1.61
CA SER A 101 -1.13 -0.08 -1.21
C SER A 101 0.05 -0.07 -2.18
N GLN A 102 -0.21 0.41 -3.41
CA GLN A 102 0.78 0.57 -4.48
C GLN A 102 1.16 2.04 -4.72
N SER A 103 0.59 2.97 -3.95
CA SER A 103 0.66 4.41 -4.26
C SER A 103 0.36 4.70 -5.72
N LEU A 104 -0.71 4.09 -6.25
CA LEU A 104 -0.97 4.05 -7.68
C LEU A 104 -2.40 4.48 -8.03
N VAL A 105 -2.54 5.21 -9.12
CA VAL A 105 -3.83 5.51 -9.76
C VAL A 105 -3.86 5.03 -11.20
N GLY A 106 -4.81 4.16 -11.52
CA GLY A 106 -5.08 3.70 -12.89
C GLY A 106 -6.28 4.42 -13.49
N VAL A 107 -6.11 4.98 -14.68
CA VAL A 107 -7.13 5.76 -15.36
C VAL A 107 -7.46 5.10 -16.70
N ARG A 108 -8.73 4.74 -16.89
CA ARG A 108 -9.24 4.31 -18.19
C ARG A 108 -9.75 5.53 -18.93
N VAL A 109 -9.22 5.75 -20.12
CA VAL A 109 -9.58 6.82 -21.05
C VAL A 109 -10.27 6.26 -22.29
N GLN A 110 -11.07 7.10 -22.96
CA GLN A 110 -11.74 6.76 -24.20
C GLN A 110 -10.76 6.80 -25.38
N GLU A 111 -9.97 7.87 -25.46
CA GLU A 111 -8.96 8.11 -26.48
C GLU A 111 -7.57 8.12 -25.85
N LYS A 112 -6.57 7.64 -26.60
CA LYS A 112 -5.18 7.60 -26.15
C LYS A 112 -4.69 9.03 -25.91
N ILE A 113 -4.11 9.28 -24.73
CA ILE A 113 -3.47 10.56 -24.43
C ILE A 113 -2.13 10.63 -25.21
N PRO A 114 -1.81 11.77 -25.85
CA PRO A 114 -0.50 11.99 -26.47
C PRO A 114 0.63 11.79 -25.45
N GLU A 115 1.74 11.16 -25.88
CA GLU A 115 2.83 10.76 -24.98
C GLU A 115 3.48 11.95 -24.26
N ASP A 116 3.62 13.09 -24.95
CA ASP A 116 4.18 14.32 -24.36
C ASP A 116 3.25 14.93 -23.29
N GLU A 117 1.94 14.92 -23.52
CA GLU A 117 0.94 15.38 -22.56
C GLU A 117 0.88 14.47 -21.33
N GLU A 118 0.91 13.15 -21.57
CA GLU A 118 0.94 12.15 -20.50
C GLU A 118 2.19 12.31 -19.63
N LYS A 119 3.36 12.49 -20.25
CA LYS A 119 4.63 12.67 -19.54
C LYS A 119 4.61 13.95 -18.69
N ALA A 120 4.23 15.08 -19.29
CA ALA A 120 4.16 16.36 -18.58
C ALA A 120 3.16 16.32 -17.42
N PHE A 121 2.04 15.63 -17.58
CA PHE A 121 1.07 15.43 -16.49
C PHE A 121 1.64 14.55 -15.38
N ARG A 122 2.29 13.43 -15.72
CA ARG A 122 2.92 12.51 -14.74
C ARG A 122 3.95 13.22 -13.86
N GLU A 123 4.78 14.08 -14.43
CA GLU A 123 5.79 14.84 -13.67
C GLU A 123 5.15 15.77 -12.64
N LYS A 124 4.12 16.54 -13.04
CA LYS A 124 3.36 17.41 -12.12
C LYS A 124 2.61 16.61 -11.07
N TRP A 125 2.02 15.50 -11.48
CA TRP A 125 1.23 14.62 -10.63
C TRP A 125 2.07 13.98 -9.51
N ASP A 126 3.24 13.45 -9.82
CA ASP A 126 4.12 12.82 -8.83
C ASP A 126 4.60 13.84 -7.79
N ALA A 127 5.02 15.03 -8.25
CA ALA A 127 5.45 16.12 -7.36
C ALA A 127 4.32 16.61 -6.43
N LEU A 128 3.08 16.69 -6.94
CA LEU A 128 1.94 17.19 -6.18
C LEU A 128 1.34 16.15 -5.22
N THR A 129 1.23 14.90 -5.67
CA THR A 129 0.44 13.88 -4.97
C THR A 129 1.31 12.86 -4.25
N GLY A 130 2.51 12.58 -4.76
CA GLY A 130 3.36 11.45 -4.36
C GLY A 130 2.82 10.09 -4.81
N TYR A 131 1.80 10.05 -5.67
CA TYR A 131 1.25 8.84 -6.26
C TYR A 131 1.74 8.68 -7.68
N GLN A 132 1.90 7.44 -8.15
CA GLN A 132 2.10 7.14 -9.55
C GLN A 132 0.75 7.10 -10.28
N ILE A 133 0.74 7.44 -11.57
CA ILE A 133 -0.46 7.38 -12.41
C ILE A 133 -0.20 6.64 -13.72
N SER A 134 -1.20 5.98 -14.28
CA SER A 134 -1.13 5.37 -15.61
C SER A 134 -2.47 5.33 -16.34
N PHE A 135 -2.42 5.44 -17.66
CA PHE A 135 -3.58 5.56 -18.54
C PHE A 135 -3.76 4.32 -19.44
N PHE A 136 -5.02 3.97 -19.75
CA PHE A 136 -5.41 2.80 -20.55
C PHE A 136 -6.60 3.12 -21.47
N THR A 137 -6.58 2.68 -22.73
CA THR A 137 -7.72 2.86 -23.66
C THR A 137 -8.71 1.69 -23.62
N GLU A 138 -9.92 1.92 -24.15
CA GLU A 138 -10.88 0.84 -24.42
C GLU A 138 -10.31 -0.17 -25.43
N GLY A 139 -10.51 -1.46 -25.18
CA GLY A 139 -9.88 -2.54 -25.96
C GLY A 139 -8.60 -3.13 -25.34
N GLU A 140 -7.89 -2.39 -24.47
CA GLU A 140 -6.83 -2.96 -23.61
C GLU A 140 -7.41 -3.65 -22.35
N ALA A 141 -8.70 -3.99 -22.38
CA ALA A 141 -9.54 -4.31 -21.22
C ALA A 141 -9.24 -5.62 -20.48
N THR A 142 -8.30 -6.45 -20.96
CA THR A 142 -7.82 -7.65 -20.23
C THR A 142 -6.61 -7.37 -19.32
N ALA A 143 -6.08 -6.14 -19.31
CA ALA A 143 -4.89 -5.76 -18.55
C ALA A 143 -5.16 -5.24 -17.12
N LEU A 144 -6.30 -5.58 -16.50
CA LEU A 144 -6.70 -5.06 -15.17
C LEU A 144 -5.83 -5.55 -13.98
N GLY A 145 -4.73 -6.25 -14.24
CA GLY A 145 -3.76 -6.66 -13.23
C GLY A 145 -2.30 -6.48 -13.63
N SER A 146 -1.97 -5.79 -14.73
CA SER A 146 -0.64 -5.93 -15.36
C SER A 146 0.11 -4.66 -15.76
N LYS A 147 -0.42 -3.43 -15.66
CA LYS A 147 0.31 -2.28 -16.23
C LYS A 147 0.79 -1.17 -15.30
N VAL A 148 0.68 -1.32 -13.98
CA VAL A 148 1.56 -0.53 -13.09
C VAL A 148 1.95 -1.39 -11.91
N ALA A 149 2.93 -2.25 -12.19
CA ALA A 149 3.76 -2.76 -11.12
C ALA A 149 4.50 -1.54 -10.53
N GLY A 150 4.08 -1.08 -9.35
CA GLY A 150 5.10 -0.59 -8.41
C GLY A 150 6.14 -1.71 -8.37
N LYS A 151 7.39 -1.40 -8.74
CA LYS A 151 8.50 -2.34 -9.01
C LYS A 151 8.33 -3.66 -8.24
N GLY A 152 7.58 -4.61 -8.80
CA GLY A 152 7.65 -5.99 -8.34
C GLY A 152 9.10 -6.40 -8.57
N LEU A 153 9.72 -7.10 -7.61
CA LEU A 153 11.09 -7.58 -7.77
C LEU A 153 11.20 -8.24 -9.16
N ASP A 154 12.05 -7.64 -9.99
CA ASP A 154 12.20 -7.98 -11.40
C ASP A 154 13.44 -8.85 -11.51
N PHE A 155 13.24 -10.12 -11.82
CA PHE A 155 14.30 -11.12 -11.88
C PHE A 155 14.68 -11.31 -13.35
N ARG A 156 15.89 -10.90 -13.70
CA ARG A 156 16.35 -10.86 -15.09
C ARG A 156 17.40 -11.93 -15.34
N PRO A 157 17.29 -12.68 -16.45
CA PRO A 157 18.35 -13.59 -16.86
C PRO A 157 19.58 -12.83 -17.37
N GLY A 158 20.76 -13.42 -17.20
CA GLY A 158 21.99 -12.96 -17.84
C GLY A 158 22.12 -13.41 -19.31
N SER A 159 21.35 -14.41 -19.76
CA SER A 159 21.41 -14.94 -21.13
C SER A 159 20.24 -14.47 -22.02
N GLN A 160 20.50 -14.35 -23.33
CA GLN A 160 19.51 -13.86 -24.32
C GLN A 160 18.63 -14.96 -24.95
N SER A 161 18.90 -16.25 -24.67
CA SER A 161 18.13 -17.35 -25.25
C SER A 161 17.01 -17.78 -24.32
N ALA A 162 15.81 -17.27 -24.55
CA ALA A 162 14.62 -17.68 -23.81
C ALA A 162 14.10 -19.04 -24.30
N MET A 163 13.78 -19.92 -23.35
CA MET A 163 13.02 -21.15 -23.63
C MET A 163 11.65 -20.80 -24.24
N GLU A 164 11.03 -21.77 -24.92
CA GLU A 164 9.61 -21.66 -25.30
C GLU A 164 8.76 -21.41 -24.04
N GLN A 165 7.73 -20.58 -24.17
CA GLN A 165 6.95 -20.05 -23.05
C GLN A 165 6.34 -21.16 -22.17
N ASN A 166 5.69 -22.15 -22.76
CA ASN A 166 5.04 -23.23 -22.01
C ASN A 166 6.08 -24.14 -21.34
N ALA A 167 7.21 -24.40 -22.01
CA ALA A 167 8.34 -25.12 -21.41
C ALA A 167 8.90 -24.39 -20.18
N ALA A 168 9.09 -23.06 -20.27
CA ALA A 168 9.52 -22.25 -19.14
C ALA A 168 8.50 -22.29 -17.98
N MET A 169 7.20 -22.18 -18.28
CA MET A 169 6.14 -22.29 -17.28
C MET A 169 6.11 -23.66 -16.60
N GLN A 170 6.40 -24.74 -17.33
CA GLN A 170 6.49 -26.08 -16.78
C GLN A 170 7.69 -26.23 -15.83
N VAL A 171 8.88 -25.77 -16.24
CA VAL A 171 10.08 -25.78 -15.39
C VAL A 171 9.85 -25.03 -14.08
N ILE A 172 9.16 -23.88 -14.13
CA ILE A 172 8.79 -23.11 -12.94
C ILE A 172 7.87 -23.94 -12.03
N LYS A 173 6.79 -24.52 -12.58
CA LYS A 173 5.84 -25.33 -11.80
C LYS A 173 6.52 -26.53 -11.13
N GLU A 174 7.40 -27.22 -11.84
CA GLU A 174 8.16 -28.36 -11.31
C GLU A 174 9.11 -27.94 -10.19
N SER A 175 9.77 -26.77 -10.32
CA SER A 175 10.66 -26.25 -9.28
C SER A 175 9.95 -25.89 -7.98
N PHE A 176 8.64 -25.58 -8.04
CA PHE A 176 7.82 -25.28 -6.88
C PHE A 176 6.96 -26.46 -6.41
N ALA A 177 7.09 -27.65 -7.03
CA ALA A 177 6.34 -28.81 -6.62
C ALA A 177 6.67 -29.19 -5.17
N GLY A 178 5.63 -29.29 -4.32
CA GLY A 178 5.78 -29.61 -2.90
C GLY A 178 6.28 -28.46 -2.01
N VAL A 179 6.52 -27.27 -2.56
CA VAL A 179 6.91 -26.09 -1.76
C VAL A 179 5.66 -25.43 -1.18
N PRO A 180 5.53 -25.27 0.15
CA PRO A 180 4.34 -24.66 0.77
C PRO A 180 4.07 -23.24 0.28
N ALA A 181 5.12 -22.47 -0.02
CA ALA A 181 5.05 -21.11 -0.54
C ALA A 181 4.99 -21.03 -2.08
N ALA A 182 4.55 -22.09 -2.79
CA ALA A 182 4.49 -22.10 -4.24
C ALA A 182 3.52 -21.04 -4.83
N PRO A 183 3.83 -20.48 -6.02
CA PRO A 183 2.87 -19.64 -6.73
C PRO A 183 1.69 -20.49 -7.20
N TYR A 184 0.46 -20.05 -6.92
CA TYR A 184 -0.74 -20.76 -7.36
C TYR A 184 -1.07 -20.51 -8.84
N LYS A 185 -0.47 -19.47 -9.44
CA LYS A 185 -0.62 -19.15 -10.87
C LYS A 185 0.69 -18.62 -11.45
N VAL A 186 1.05 -19.16 -12.61
CA VAL A 186 2.07 -18.61 -13.49
C VAL A 186 1.37 -18.13 -14.75
N GLY A 187 1.60 -16.89 -15.17
CA GLY A 187 0.99 -16.32 -16.36
C GLY A 187 1.97 -15.47 -17.15
N THR A 188 1.60 -15.11 -18.37
CA THR A 188 2.36 -14.17 -19.20
C THR A 188 1.86 -12.74 -19.02
N ALA A 189 2.79 -11.80 -19.07
CA ALA A 189 2.51 -10.37 -19.10
C ALA A 189 3.55 -9.64 -19.96
N SER A 190 3.32 -8.35 -20.21
CA SER A 190 4.22 -7.50 -20.98
C SER A 190 4.19 -6.07 -20.43
N ASP A 191 5.35 -5.43 -20.40
CA ASP A 191 5.52 -4.01 -20.11
C ASP A 191 6.44 -3.36 -21.16
N SER A 192 6.91 -2.14 -20.90
CA SER A 192 7.82 -1.40 -21.79
C SER A 192 9.19 -2.08 -22.02
N GLN A 193 9.58 -3.05 -21.19
CA GLN A 193 10.81 -3.83 -21.29
C GLN A 193 10.59 -5.18 -22.00
N GLY A 194 9.38 -5.47 -22.46
CA GLY A 194 9.03 -6.68 -23.20
C GLY A 194 8.23 -7.70 -22.38
N LYS A 195 8.14 -8.93 -22.91
CA LYS A 195 7.36 -10.03 -22.31
C LYS A 195 8.07 -10.58 -21.07
N PHE A 196 7.28 -11.06 -20.11
CA PHE A 196 7.76 -11.68 -18.88
C PHE A 196 6.75 -12.69 -18.35
N LEU A 197 7.19 -13.56 -17.44
CA LEU A 197 6.30 -14.45 -16.69
C LEU A 197 6.02 -13.89 -15.31
N LYS A 198 4.75 -13.82 -14.96
CA LYS A 198 4.24 -13.32 -13.70
C LYS A 198 3.89 -14.49 -12.78
N LEU A 199 4.54 -14.53 -11.62
CA LEU A 199 4.33 -15.51 -10.56
C LEU A 199 3.35 -14.93 -9.53
N THR A 200 2.19 -15.56 -9.37
CA THR A 200 1.17 -15.12 -8.42
C THR A 200 1.16 -16.04 -7.21
N PHE A 201 1.62 -15.50 -6.09
CA PHE A 201 1.64 -16.16 -4.79
C PHE A 201 0.40 -15.79 -3.98
N LEU A 202 0.17 -16.49 -2.87
CA LEU A 202 -0.90 -16.15 -1.92
C LEU A 202 -0.72 -14.72 -1.38
N SER A 203 0.52 -14.31 -1.14
CA SER A 203 0.92 -12.91 -0.93
C SER A 203 2.30 -12.62 -1.57
N PRO A 204 2.63 -11.35 -1.85
CA PRO A 204 3.97 -10.97 -2.32
C PRO A 204 5.08 -11.34 -1.34
N ALA A 205 4.80 -11.33 -0.03
CA ALA A 205 5.76 -11.68 1.01
C ALA A 205 6.26 -13.13 0.87
N LEU A 206 5.39 -14.07 0.50
CA LEU A 206 5.79 -15.44 0.22
C LEU A 206 6.69 -15.56 -1.02
N GLY A 207 6.37 -14.83 -2.09
CA GLY A 207 7.24 -14.75 -3.26
C GLY A 207 8.62 -14.18 -2.93
N ASN A 208 8.69 -13.17 -2.07
CA ASN A 208 9.94 -12.56 -1.65
C ASN A 208 10.85 -13.52 -0.86
N ARG A 209 10.28 -14.47 -0.10
CA ARG A 209 11.04 -15.53 0.57
C ARG A 209 11.76 -16.46 -0.41
N GLU A 210 11.23 -16.59 -1.64
CA GLU A 210 11.75 -17.46 -2.70
C GLU A 210 12.59 -16.69 -3.75
N LYS A 211 13.05 -15.47 -3.45
CA LYS A 211 13.77 -14.60 -4.40
C LYS A 211 14.96 -15.28 -5.09
N GLU A 212 15.72 -16.10 -4.36
CA GLU A 212 16.89 -16.80 -4.90
C GLU A 212 16.48 -17.90 -5.89
N ARG A 213 15.45 -18.68 -5.54
CA ARG A 213 14.86 -19.68 -6.44
C ARG A 213 14.31 -19.01 -7.70
N ILE A 214 13.61 -17.90 -7.55
CA ILE A 214 13.05 -17.16 -8.69
C ILE A 214 14.16 -16.60 -9.58
N GLN A 215 15.25 -16.07 -9.02
CA GLN A 215 16.41 -15.64 -9.82
C GLN A 215 17.04 -16.82 -10.58
N MET A 216 17.25 -17.97 -9.92
CA MET A 216 17.77 -19.17 -10.60
C MET A 216 16.84 -19.65 -11.72
N LEU A 217 15.52 -19.53 -11.55
CA LEU A 217 14.54 -19.85 -12.58
C LEU A 217 14.57 -18.85 -13.73
N ALA A 218 14.76 -17.57 -13.46
CA ALA A 218 14.94 -16.56 -14.51
C ALA A 218 16.16 -16.92 -15.36
N GLU A 219 17.31 -17.17 -14.74
CA GLU A 219 18.54 -17.61 -15.42
C GLU A 219 18.33 -18.89 -16.23
N LYS A 220 17.74 -19.92 -15.61
CA LYS A 220 17.53 -21.24 -16.22
C LYS A 220 16.60 -21.16 -17.43
N THR A 221 15.53 -20.37 -17.35
CA THR A 221 14.51 -20.31 -18.41
C THR A 221 14.81 -19.28 -19.48
N GLY A 222 15.70 -18.31 -19.19
CA GLY A 222 15.92 -17.14 -20.04
C GLY A 222 14.72 -16.19 -20.07
N TRP A 223 13.74 -16.36 -19.16
CA TRP A 223 12.61 -15.46 -19.04
C TRP A 223 12.82 -14.46 -17.91
N ARG A 224 12.42 -13.21 -18.16
CA ARG A 224 12.20 -12.25 -17.08
C ARG A 224 11.02 -12.72 -16.23
N LEU A 225 11.21 -12.77 -14.92
CA LEU A 225 10.19 -13.19 -13.95
C LEU A 225 9.81 -12.03 -13.02
N GLN A 226 8.54 -11.97 -12.64
CA GLN A 226 8.05 -10.97 -11.69
C GLN A 226 7.08 -11.59 -10.69
N ILE A 227 7.21 -11.20 -9.42
CA ILE A 227 6.21 -11.52 -8.39
C ILE A 227 5.01 -10.59 -8.56
N ALA A 228 3.81 -11.15 -8.61
CA ALA A 228 2.57 -10.38 -8.60
C ALA A 228 2.38 -9.72 -7.23
N ASP A 229 2.06 -8.42 -7.23
CA ASP A 229 1.82 -7.66 -6.00
C ASP A 229 0.38 -7.83 -5.44
N ALA A 230 -0.42 -8.68 -6.08
CA ALA A 230 -1.78 -8.97 -5.64
C ALA A 230 -1.78 -10.03 -4.52
N VAL A 231 -2.65 -9.82 -3.54
CA VAL A 231 -2.91 -10.76 -2.45
C VAL A 231 -4.20 -11.52 -2.73
N ASN A 232 -4.22 -12.84 -2.52
CA ASN A 232 -5.45 -13.61 -2.56
C ASN A 232 -6.16 -13.50 -1.21
N GLN A 233 -6.92 -12.42 -1.03
CA GLN A 233 -7.57 -12.06 0.23
C GLN A 233 -8.48 -13.19 0.75
N ASN A 234 -9.27 -13.81 -0.12
CA ASN A 234 -10.16 -14.89 0.27
C ASN A 234 -9.39 -16.07 0.86
N ALA A 235 -8.31 -16.50 0.20
CA ALA A 235 -7.48 -17.59 0.69
C ALA A 235 -6.77 -17.24 2.01
N ILE A 236 -6.32 -15.99 2.19
CA ILE A 236 -5.74 -15.54 3.47
C ILE A 236 -6.78 -15.52 4.59
N MET A 237 -7.96 -14.98 4.34
CA MET A 237 -9.06 -14.98 5.33
C MET A 237 -9.47 -16.40 5.70
N SER A 238 -9.58 -17.31 4.73
CA SER A 238 -9.86 -18.72 4.98
C SER A 238 -8.76 -19.41 5.79
N CYS A 239 -7.48 -19.10 5.51
CA CYS A 239 -6.36 -19.60 6.30
C CYS A 239 -6.47 -19.14 7.76
N ALA A 240 -6.79 -17.87 8.00
CA ALA A 240 -6.95 -17.36 9.35
C ALA A 240 -8.12 -17.98 10.10
N VAL A 241 -9.26 -18.23 9.44
CA VAL A 241 -10.37 -18.97 10.06
C VAL A 241 -9.95 -20.38 10.46
N LEU A 242 -9.17 -21.07 9.61
CA LEU A 242 -8.66 -22.40 9.90
C LEU A 242 -7.67 -22.41 11.06
N GLU A 243 -6.69 -21.50 11.06
CA GLU A 243 -5.71 -21.43 12.14
C GLU A 243 -6.33 -20.97 13.47
N ALA A 244 -7.32 -20.08 13.44
CA ALA A 244 -8.06 -19.70 14.64
C ALA A 244 -8.74 -20.93 15.25
N LYS A 245 -9.40 -21.76 14.42
CA LYS A 245 -10.00 -23.02 14.86
C LYS A 245 -8.96 -23.99 15.43
N ASN A 246 -7.79 -24.12 14.80
CA ASN A 246 -6.70 -24.97 15.28
C ASN A 246 -6.16 -24.51 16.64
N ALA A 247 -6.15 -23.20 16.88
CA ALA A 247 -5.75 -22.58 18.15
C ALA A 247 -6.87 -22.56 19.20
N GLY A 248 -8.05 -23.12 18.90
CA GLY A 248 -9.22 -23.07 19.80
C GLY A 248 -9.87 -21.69 19.92
N ILE A 249 -9.54 -20.75 19.04
CA ILE A 249 -10.09 -19.39 19.02
C ILE A 249 -11.37 -19.37 18.17
N THR A 250 -12.47 -18.95 18.78
CA THR A 250 -13.70 -18.64 18.03
C THR A 250 -13.70 -17.15 17.67
N LEU A 251 -13.42 -16.83 16.41
CA LEU A 251 -13.43 -15.45 15.93
C LEU A 251 -14.82 -14.82 16.10
N LEU A 252 -14.88 -13.60 16.63
CA LEU A 252 -16.14 -12.87 16.87
C LEU A 252 -16.75 -12.33 15.58
N LYS A 253 -15.92 -12.09 14.56
CA LYS A 253 -16.29 -11.65 13.22
C LYS A 253 -15.37 -12.29 12.19
N ASN A 254 -15.78 -12.24 10.93
CA ASN A 254 -14.91 -12.63 9.82
C ASN A 254 -13.63 -11.77 9.81
N PRO A 255 -12.46 -12.39 9.55
CA PRO A 255 -11.24 -11.63 9.32
C PRO A 255 -11.41 -10.61 8.20
N SER A 256 -10.74 -9.46 8.33
CA SER A 256 -10.74 -8.41 7.31
C SER A 256 -9.30 -8.15 6.86
N TYR A 257 -9.03 -8.31 5.57
CA TYR A 257 -7.75 -7.89 5.02
C TYR A 257 -7.74 -6.39 4.81
N LEU A 258 -6.65 -5.73 5.18
CA LEU A 258 -6.48 -4.29 5.09
C LEU A 258 -5.39 -3.98 4.06
N PRO A 259 -5.75 -3.63 2.82
CA PRO A 259 -4.78 -3.48 1.74
C PRO A 259 -3.70 -2.44 2.02
N GLY A 260 -4.07 -1.30 2.64
CA GLY A 260 -3.14 -0.23 2.96
C GLY A 260 -2.06 -0.63 3.98
N GLU A 261 -2.41 -1.52 4.90
CA GLU A 261 -1.54 -1.94 6.00
C GLU A 261 -0.89 -3.31 5.73
N ARG A 262 -1.30 -3.96 4.64
CA ARG A 262 -0.88 -5.30 4.23
C ARG A 262 -1.01 -6.34 5.35
N SER A 263 -1.98 -6.14 6.24
CA SER A 263 -2.22 -6.95 7.42
C SER A 263 -3.64 -7.52 7.42
N LEU A 264 -3.83 -8.57 8.20
CA LEU A 264 -5.15 -9.13 8.49
C LEU A 264 -5.61 -8.65 9.87
N GLU A 265 -6.79 -8.05 9.92
CA GLU A 265 -7.44 -7.66 11.17
C GLU A 265 -8.45 -8.73 11.60
N VAL A 266 -8.38 -9.14 12.86
CA VAL A 266 -9.28 -10.13 13.46
C VAL A 266 -9.87 -9.64 14.77
N GLN A 267 -11.06 -10.10 15.10
CA GLN A 267 -11.70 -9.85 16.39
C GLN A 267 -11.79 -11.18 17.16
N VAL A 268 -11.18 -11.23 18.34
CA VAL A 268 -11.08 -12.42 19.19
C VAL A 268 -11.78 -12.19 20.54
N PRO A 269 -12.21 -13.24 21.26
CA PRO A 269 -12.76 -13.13 22.61
C PRO A 269 -11.78 -12.47 23.59
N ALA A 270 -12.30 -11.72 24.58
CA ALA A 270 -11.48 -10.95 25.53
C ALA A 270 -10.61 -11.83 26.45
N ASP A 271 -10.98 -13.09 26.64
CA ASP A 271 -10.25 -14.11 27.39
C ASP A 271 -9.16 -14.81 26.55
N THR A 272 -9.00 -14.45 25.28
CA THR A 272 -7.90 -14.96 24.44
C THR A 272 -6.56 -14.45 24.98
N THR A 273 -5.74 -15.36 25.51
CA THR A 273 -4.43 -15.01 26.05
C THR A 273 -3.48 -14.50 24.96
N GLU A 274 -2.47 -13.71 25.35
CA GLU A 274 -1.42 -13.27 24.42
C GLU A 274 -0.67 -14.44 23.79
N GLU A 275 -0.39 -15.50 24.56
CA GLU A 275 0.29 -16.69 24.06
C GLU A 275 -0.53 -17.41 22.98
N THR A 276 -1.82 -17.64 23.24
CA THR A 276 -2.72 -18.28 22.27
C THR A 276 -2.84 -17.45 20.99
N PHE A 277 -2.95 -16.13 21.13
CA PHE A 277 -3.02 -15.24 19.97
C PHE A 277 -1.70 -15.16 19.19
N ALA A 278 -0.55 -15.15 19.88
CA ALA A 278 0.76 -15.15 19.25
C ALA A 278 0.98 -16.44 18.44
N ALA A 279 0.61 -17.60 18.99
CA ALA A 279 0.67 -18.87 18.27
C ALA A 279 -0.22 -18.88 17.02
N PHE A 280 -1.47 -18.41 17.16
CA PHE A 280 -2.41 -18.27 16.05
C PHE A 280 -1.89 -17.31 14.95
N SER A 281 -1.50 -16.10 15.34
CA SER A 281 -1.05 -15.06 14.40
C SER A 281 0.24 -15.48 13.70
N GLY A 282 1.19 -16.08 14.43
CA GLY A 282 2.41 -16.66 13.87
C GLY A 282 2.13 -17.74 12.83
N ALA A 283 1.21 -18.67 13.11
CA ALA A 283 0.85 -19.73 12.15
C ALA A 283 0.23 -19.17 10.86
N VAL A 284 -0.61 -18.13 10.97
CA VAL A 284 -1.16 -17.44 9.80
C VAL A 284 -0.07 -16.72 9.01
N GLU A 285 0.81 -15.98 9.68
CA GLU A 285 1.88 -15.23 9.03
C GLU A 285 2.93 -16.16 8.38
N GLU A 286 3.20 -17.31 8.98
CA GLU A 286 4.07 -18.33 8.40
C GLU A 286 3.49 -18.82 7.06
N LYS A 287 2.21 -19.20 7.04
CA LYS A 287 1.54 -19.79 5.88
C LYS A 287 1.18 -18.77 4.80
N THR A 288 0.91 -17.53 5.18
CA THR A 288 0.37 -16.51 4.27
C THR A 288 1.34 -15.37 3.98
N GLY A 289 2.36 -15.18 4.80
CA GLY A 289 3.25 -14.01 4.75
C GLY A 289 2.57 -12.69 5.14
N VAL A 290 1.37 -12.74 5.71
CA VAL A 290 0.60 -11.55 6.11
C VAL A 290 0.51 -11.47 7.64
N PRO A 291 0.94 -10.37 8.27
CA PRO A 291 0.84 -10.20 9.71
C PRO A 291 -0.63 -10.08 10.14
N VAL A 292 -0.92 -10.59 11.34
CA VAL A 292 -2.27 -10.56 11.92
C VAL A 292 -2.30 -9.63 13.11
N ARG A 293 -3.35 -8.82 13.21
CA ARG A 293 -3.56 -7.88 14.31
C ARG A 293 -4.93 -8.01 14.95
N ARG A 294 -5.02 -7.63 16.22
CA ARG A 294 -6.29 -7.52 16.94
C ARG A 294 -7.01 -6.23 16.58
N LYS A 295 -8.31 -6.34 16.32
CA LYS A 295 -9.23 -5.21 16.34
C LYS A 295 -9.51 -4.87 17.81
N LEU A 296 -9.03 -3.72 18.25
CA LEU A 296 -9.36 -3.13 19.56
C LEU A 296 -10.81 -2.64 19.57
#